data_AF-B7Q499-F1
#
_entry.id   AF-B7Q499-F1
#
_cell.length_a   1.000
_cell.length_b   1.000
_cell.length_c   1.000
_cell.angle_alpha   90.00
_cell.angle_beta   90.00
_cell.angle_gamma   90.00
#
_symmetry.space_group_name_H-M   'P 1'
#
loop_
_entity.id
_entity.type
_entity.pdbx_description
1 polymer ?
#
loop_
_entity_poly.entity_id
_entity_poly.type
_entity_poly.pdbx_seq_one_letter_code
_entity_poly.pdbx_strand_id
1 'polypeptide(L)'
;MEDVQDYYVDVTEALGRTLRDNVSVFVPPAPSGGPLLAFMIALMDSYRQQRPGGSGFSLDDSEETIHRFVEAIKFTYAKRMEIGDPGHIDMRNMNDFAIPGVKNAFGLLPSHVNYIRPGKRPTSSISPLVMTDAQGDVTMVVSGTGAFSIITGAAQVVMRALWMNHTIKEAIDAPRVHHQLFPDEVLAEPNLDVDVKHGLKARGHRVADYSWYGTVVGISRKPGEIIHACRDYRPYD
;
A
#
# COMPACT_ATOMS: atom_id res chain seq x y z
N MET A 1 -29.82 -12.28 15.81
CA MET A 1 -29.67 -13.36 14.81
C MET A 1 -30.03 -12.87 13.42
N GLU A 2 -31.00 -11.96 13.29
CA GLU A 2 -31.37 -11.27 12.04
C GLU A 2 -30.14 -10.79 11.24
N ASP A 3 -29.21 -10.02 11.85
CA ASP A 3 -27.97 -9.56 11.18
C ASP A 3 -27.12 -10.67 10.53
N VAL A 4 -27.18 -11.90 11.04
CA VAL A 4 -26.44 -13.07 10.52
C VAL A 4 -27.26 -13.83 9.49
N GLN A 5 -28.59 -13.78 9.57
CA GLN A 5 -29.51 -14.37 8.59
C GLN A 5 -29.57 -13.53 7.31
N ASP A 6 -29.47 -12.20 7.45
CA ASP A 6 -29.47 -11.24 6.33
C ASP A 6 -28.06 -10.99 5.75
N TYR A 7 -27.00 -11.57 6.34
CA TYR A 7 -25.64 -11.43 5.84
C TYR A 7 -25.39 -12.27 4.58
N TYR A 8 -24.93 -11.61 3.51
CA TYR A 8 -24.45 -12.25 2.29
C TYR A 8 -23.09 -11.70 1.85
N VAL A 9 -22.35 -12.49 1.07
CA VAL A 9 -21.08 -12.07 0.48
C VAL A 9 -21.33 -11.36 -0.85
N ASP A 10 -20.89 -10.12 -0.93
CA ASP A 10 -20.89 -9.31 -2.15
C ASP A 10 -19.66 -9.66 -3.02
N VAL A 11 -19.89 -10.35 -4.14
CA VAL A 11 -18.83 -10.76 -5.08
C VAL A 11 -18.72 -9.71 -6.17
N THR A 12 -17.59 -9.00 -6.18
CA THR A 12 -17.34 -7.86 -7.05
C THR A 12 -16.11 -8.08 -7.92
N GLU A 13 -16.13 -7.50 -9.13
CA GLU A 13 -14.96 -7.46 -10.01
C GLU A 13 -13.79 -6.70 -9.37
N ALA A 14 -12.57 -7.14 -9.67
CA ALA A 14 -11.36 -6.49 -9.20
C ALA A 14 -11.15 -5.14 -9.91
N LEU A 15 -10.65 -4.15 -9.17
CA LEU A 15 -10.17 -2.90 -9.74
C LEU A 15 -8.83 -3.15 -10.45
N GLY A 16 -8.86 -3.18 -11.78
CA GLY A 16 -7.69 -3.33 -12.64
C GLY A 16 -7.07 -2.01 -13.07
N ARG A 17 -5.74 -1.94 -13.16
CA ARG A 17 -4.98 -0.84 -13.77
C ARG A 17 -3.69 -1.32 -14.42
N THR A 18 -3.43 -0.90 -15.65
CA THR A 18 -2.15 -1.13 -16.35
C THR A 18 -1.15 -0.01 -16.07
N LEU A 19 0.11 -0.40 -15.84
CA LEU A 19 1.27 0.48 -15.56
C LEU A 19 2.08 0.74 -16.83
N ARG A 20 3.09 1.63 -16.75
CA ARG A 20 3.91 2.08 -17.89
C ARG A 20 4.65 0.99 -18.69
N ASP A 21 4.76 -0.24 -18.18
CA ASP A 21 5.43 -1.38 -18.84
C ASP A 21 4.45 -2.50 -19.26
N ASN A 22 3.17 -2.20 -19.46
CA ASN A 22 2.09 -3.17 -19.76
C ASN A 22 1.82 -4.22 -18.66
N VAL A 23 2.40 -4.06 -17.48
CA VAL A 23 2.07 -4.84 -16.29
C VAL A 23 0.73 -4.37 -15.74
N SER A 24 -0.23 -5.27 -15.54
CA SER A 24 -1.54 -4.95 -14.97
C SER A 24 -1.62 -5.35 -13.51
N VAL A 25 -2.18 -4.46 -12.69
CA VAL A 25 -2.36 -4.61 -11.25
C VAL A 25 -3.85 -4.74 -10.97
N PHE A 26 -4.24 -5.75 -10.18
CA PHE A 26 -5.60 -6.02 -9.76
C PHE A 26 -5.68 -6.04 -8.24
N VAL A 27 -6.66 -5.32 -7.70
CA VAL A 27 -6.94 -5.22 -6.25
C VAL A 27 -8.45 -5.26 -6.01
N PRO A 28 -8.93 -5.66 -4.81
CA PRO A 28 -10.35 -5.55 -4.50
C PRO A 28 -10.80 -4.08 -4.51
N PRO A 29 -12.07 -3.79 -4.83
CA PRO A 29 -12.62 -2.44 -4.78
C PRO A 29 -12.81 -1.94 -3.33
N ALA A 30 -13.30 -0.71 -3.17
CA ALA A 30 -13.76 -0.19 -1.88
C ALA A 30 -14.92 -1.07 -1.34
N PRO A 31 -15.04 -1.30 -0.01
CA PRO A 31 -14.36 -0.61 1.10
C PRO A 31 -12.99 -1.19 1.51
N SER A 32 -12.35 -2.02 0.67
CA SER A 32 -10.98 -2.51 0.97
C SER A 32 -9.91 -1.40 0.88
N GLY A 33 -8.69 -1.72 1.31
CA GLY A 33 -7.53 -0.85 1.09
C GLY A 33 -6.95 -0.94 -0.33
N GLY A 34 -7.46 -1.86 -1.17
CA GLY A 34 -7.00 -2.11 -2.54
C GLY A 34 -6.86 -0.86 -3.40
N PRO A 35 -7.87 0.03 -3.51
CA PRO A 35 -7.77 1.22 -4.34
C PRO A 35 -6.66 2.18 -3.91
N LEU A 36 -6.32 2.22 -2.62
CA LEU A 36 -5.23 3.02 -2.07
C LEU A 36 -3.86 2.43 -2.43
N LEU A 37 -3.74 1.09 -2.41
CA LEU A 37 -2.53 0.39 -2.86
C LEU A 37 -2.31 0.61 -4.37
N ALA A 38 -3.34 0.44 -5.20
CA ALA A 38 -3.25 0.69 -6.63
C ALA A 38 -2.97 2.17 -6.96
N PHE A 39 -3.53 3.11 -6.18
CA PHE A 39 -3.21 4.53 -6.29
C PHE A 39 -1.75 4.83 -5.93
N MET A 40 -1.25 4.29 -4.81
CA MET A 40 0.14 4.48 -4.37
C MET A 40 1.14 3.92 -5.38
N ILE A 41 0.87 2.73 -5.94
CA ILE A 41 1.68 2.14 -7.01
C ILE A 41 1.63 3.03 -8.26
N ALA A 42 0.46 3.48 -8.71
CA ALA A 42 0.35 4.36 -9.87
C ALA A 42 1.09 5.71 -9.68
N LEU A 43 1.10 6.25 -8.46
CA LEU A 43 1.85 7.45 -8.11
C LEU A 43 3.37 7.20 -8.16
N MET A 44 3.86 6.07 -7.65
CA MET A 44 5.29 5.73 -7.71
C MET A 44 5.76 5.30 -9.11
N ASP A 45 4.90 4.69 -9.94
CA ASP A 45 5.15 4.46 -11.37
C ASP A 45 5.38 5.78 -12.13
N SER A 46 4.77 6.88 -11.64
CA SER A 46 4.96 8.22 -12.22
C SER A 46 6.38 8.76 -12.01
N TYR A 47 7.02 8.42 -10.88
CA TYR A 47 8.33 8.93 -10.47
C TYR A 47 9.54 8.13 -11.00
N ARG A 48 9.31 7.00 -11.69
CA ARG A 48 10.39 6.16 -12.23
C ARG A 48 11.28 6.94 -13.19
N GLN A 49 12.58 6.80 -13.02
CA GLN A 49 13.59 7.46 -13.85
C GLN A 49 13.98 6.55 -15.02
N GLN A 50 14.39 7.14 -16.15
CA GLN A 50 14.88 6.38 -17.29
C GLN A 50 16.21 5.70 -16.93
N ARG A 51 16.39 4.42 -17.29
CA ARG A 51 17.62 3.69 -16.99
C ARG A 51 18.83 4.31 -17.70
N PRO A 52 19.99 4.49 -17.02
CA PRO A 52 21.24 4.87 -17.67
C PRO A 52 21.56 3.93 -18.84
N GLY A 53 21.95 4.49 -20.00
CA GLY A 53 22.23 3.72 -21.22
C GLY A 53 21.00 3.35 -22.05
N GLY A 54 19.77 3.54 -21.55
CA GLY A 54 18.55 3.51 -22.36
C GLY A 54 17.94 2.14 -22.65
N SER A 55 17.01 1.71 -21.78
CA SER A 55 15.70 1.13 -22.17
C SER A 55 14.87 0.87 -20.92
N GLY A 56 13.60 1.31 -20.92
CA GLY A 56 12.72 1.24 -19.76
C GLY A 56 13.07 2.20 -18.61
N PHE A 57 12.33 2.06 -17.51
CA PHE A 57 12.43 2.90 -16.31
C PHE A 57 12.68 2.06 -15.05
N SER A 58 13.18 2.69 -13.99
CA SER A 58 13.44 2.06 -12.68
C SER A 58 13.28 3.04 -11.53
N LEU A 59 13.30 2.49 -10.30
CA LEU A 59 13.58 3.22 -9.07
C LEU A 59 14.85 2.64 -8.44
N ASP A 60 15.36 3.36 -7.45
CA ASP A 60 16.47 2.96 -6.60
C ASP A 60 16.07 3.06 -5.11
N ASP A 61 16.94 2.59 -4.23
CA ASP A 61 16.83 2.79 -2.78
C ASP A 61 17.39 4.15 -2.32
N SER A 62 17.48 5.13 -3.23
CA SER A 62 17.99 6.45 -2.86
C SER A 62 17.08 7.11 -1.82
N GLU A 63 17.69 7.95 -0.99
CA GLU A 63 16.95 8.76 -0.03
C GLU A 63 15.90 9.67 -0.71
N GLU A 64 16.14 10.11 -1.95
CA GLU A 64 15.12 10.83 -2.73
C GLU A 64 13.92 9.95 -3.07
N THR A 65 14.13 8.71 -3.51
CA THR A 65 13.03 7.76 -3.77
C THR A 65 12.26 7.45 -2.49
N ILE A 66 12.93 7.25 -1.35
CA ILE A 66 12.28 7.01 -0.06
C ILE A 66 11.52 8.26 0.44
N HIS A 67 12.07 9.47 0.26
CA HIS A 67 11.37 10.72 0.55
C HIS A 67 10.10 10.88 -0.29
N ARG A 68 10.19 10.70 -1.61
CA ARG A 68 9.03 10.72 -2.52
C ARG A 68 7.98 9.68 -2.13
N PHE A 69 8.42 8.49 -1.70
CA PHE A 69 7.53 7.45 -1.21
C PHE A 69 6.82 7.84 0.10
N VAL A 70 7.51 8.47 1.06
CA VAL A 70 6.88 9.00 2.29
C VAL A 70 5.81 10.04 1.96
N GLU A 71 6.05 10.97 1.03
CA GLU A 71 5.03 11.94 0.60
C GLU A 71 3.87 11.27 -0.15
N ALA A 72 4.15 10.26 -0.99
CA ALA A 72 3.13 9.45 -1.65
C ALA A 72 2.26 8.68 -0.63
N ILE A 73 2.84 8.21 0.47
CA ILE A 73 2.09 7.65 1.60
C ILE A 73 1.19 8.72 2.22
N LYS A 74 1.74 9.89 2.61
CA LYS A 74 0.97 10.99 3.22
C LYS A 74 -0.23 11.39 2.35
N PHE A 75 -0.03 11.53 1.05
CA PHE A 75 -1.11 11.86 0.10
C PHE A 75 -2.14 10.73 -0.04
N THR A 76 -1.69 9.47 -0.11
CA THR A 76 -2.59 8.30 -0.15
C THR A 76 -3.44 8.20 1.12
N TYR A 77 -2.87 8.49 2.29
CA TYR A 77 -3.60 8.50 3.56
C TYR A 77 -4.54 9.69 3.73
N ALA A 78 -4.28 10.83 3.07
CA ALA A 78 -5.28 11.87 2.91
C ALA A 78 -6.45 11.35 2.05
N LYS A 79 -6.17 10.71 0.89
CA LYS A 79 -7.21 10.11 0.03
C LYS A 79 -7.96 8.94 0.66
N ARG A 80 -7.38 8.25 1.66
CA ARG A 80 -8.11 7.27 2.49
C ARG A 80 -9.31 7.88 3.23
N MET A 81 -9.28 9.18 3.50
CA MET A 81 -10.39 9.91 4.13
C MET A 81 -11.58 10.14 3.18
N GLU A 82 -11.42 9.83 1.89
CA GLU A 82 -12.43 10.00 0.86
C GLU A 82 -12.98 8.65 0.33
N ILE A 83 -12.51 7.50 0.86
CA ILE A 83 -12.92 6.14 0.44
C ILE A 83 -13.71 5.43 1.54
N GLY A 84 -14.90 4.92 1.18
CA GLY A 84 -15.78 4.16 2.06
C GLY A 84 -16.60 3.10 1.33
N ASP A 85 -17.67 2.63 1.97
CA ASP A 85 -18.56 1.61 1.42
C ASP A 85 -19.40 2.15 0.23
N PRO A 86 -19.25 1.59 -1.00
CA PRO A 86 -20.00 2.04 -2.17
C PRO A 86 -21.51 1.82 -2.04
N GLY A 87 -21.97 0.92 -1.17
CA GLY A 87 -23.40 0.76 -0.88
C GLY A 87 -24.02 1.91 -0.08
N HIS A 88 -23.18 2.80 0.47
CA HIS A 88 -23.60 3.83 1.43
C HIS A 88 -23.12 5.26 1.08
N ILE A 89 -22.21 5.39 0.11
CA ILE A 89 -21.52 6.64 -0.26
C ILE A 89 -21.31 6.68 -1.78
N ASP A 90 -21.63 7.82 -2.39
CA ASP A 90 -21.32 8.08 -3.79
C ASP A 90 -19.84 8.48 -3.95
N MET A 91 -19.04 7.61 -4.57
CA MET A 91 -17.60 7.82 -4.77
C MET A 91 -17.27 8.69 -6.00
N ARG A 92 -18.27 9.17 -6.75
CA ARG A 92 -18.04 9.89 -8.03
C ARG A 92 -17.46 11.30 -7.86
N ASN A 93 -17.59 11.91 -6.68
CA ASN A 93 -16.99 13.21 -6.34
C ASN A 93 -16.42 13.14 -4.91
N MET A 94 -15.08 13.11 -4.79
CA MET A 94 -14.40 12.80 -3.53
C MET A 94 -14.24 14.03 -2.60
N ASN A 95 -15.28 14.30 -1.78
CA ASN A 95 -15.39 15.32 -0.69
C ASN A 95 -16.58 14.94 0.24
N ASP A 96 -16.68 15.29 1.53
CA ASP A 96 -15.70 15.59 2.61
C ASP A 96 -16.41 15.40 4.00
N PHE A 97 -15.63 15.39 5.10
CA PHE A 97 -15.98 15.59 6.54
C PHE A 97 -15.98 14.44 7.56
N ALA A 98 -15.11 14.53 8.58
CA ALA A 98 -14.94 13.65 9.74
C ALA A 98 -16.01 13.67 10.85
N ILE A 99 -16.13 12.56 11.63
CA ILE A 99 -16.99 12.48 12.84
C ILE A 99 -16.32 13.41 13.84
N PRO A 100 -17.01 14.41 14.40
CA PRO A 100 -16.31 15.39 15.22
C PRO A 100 -15.62 14.78 16.45
N GLY A 101 -14.30 14.90 16.51
CA GLY A 101 -13.53 14.88 17.76
C GLY A 101 -12.87 13.58 18.23
N VAL A 102 -13.20 12.39 17.70
CA VAL A 102 -12.70 11.11 18.25
C VAL A 102 -11.74 10.39 17.29
N LYS A 103 -10.46 10.37 17.65
CA LYS A 103 -9.41 9.57 16.96
C LYS A 103 -9.66 8.07 17.13
N ASN A 104 -9.25 7.27 16.15
CA ASN A 104 -9.25 5.81 16.29
C ASN A 104 -8.08 5.32 17.19
N ALA A 105 -8.03 4.01 17.45
CA ALA A 105 -7.02 3.37 18.31
C ALA A 105 -5.55 3.59 17.88
N PHE A 106 -5.32 4.09 16.66
CA PHE A 106 -4.00 4.36 16.08
C PHE A 106 -3.76 5.87 15.88
N GLY A 107 -4.57 6.73 16.51
CA GLY A 107 -4.43 8.18 16.48
C GLY A 107 -4.98 8.87 15.22
N LEU A 108 -5.43 8.13 14.19
CA LEU A 108 -5.98 8.71 12.97
C LEU A 108 -7.32 9.40 13.26
N LEU A 109 -7.53 10.57 12.63
CA LEU A 109 -8.84 11.21 12.62
C LEU A 109 -9.88 10.33 11.87
N PRO A 110 -11.17 10.36 12.25
CA PRO A 110 -12.22 9.62 11.55
C PRO A 110 -12.63 10.34 10.25
N SER A 111 -13.43 9.72 9.38
CA SER A 111 -14.00 10.37 8.18
C SER A 111 -15.47 10.01 7.95
N HIS A 112 -16.33 10.89 7.38
CA HIS A 112 -17.72 10.63 6.92
C HIS A 112 -17.84 9.31 6.20
N VAL A 113 -16.93 9.08 5.26
CA VAL A 113 -16.91 7.86 4.45
C VAL A 113 -16.77 6.60 5.29
N ASN A 114 -16.32 6.71 6.54
CA ASN A 114 -16.22 5.60 7.49
C ASN A 114 -16.97 5.81 8.83
N TYR A 115 -18.03 6.64 8.85
CA TYR A 115 -18.95 6.66 10.01
C TYR A 115 -19.65 5.32 10.17
N ILE A 116 -19.93 4.96 11.43
CA ILE A 116 -20.86 3.89 11.79
C ILE A 116 -22.25 4.25 11.26
N ARG A 117 -22.86 3.33 10.52
CA ARG A 117 -24.28 3.33 10.12
C ARG A 117 -24.77 1.87 10.16
N PRO A 118 -26.05 1.60 10.47
CA PRO A 118 -26.61 0.24 10.34
C PRO A 118 -26.40 -0.30 8.92
N GLY A 119 -26.10 -1.59 8.79
CA GLY A 119 -25.85 -2.27 7.50
C GLY A 119 -24.57 -1.89 6.75
N LYS A 120 -23.81 -0.87 7.19
CA LYS A 120 -22.63 -0.36 6.49
C LYS A 120 -21.36 -1.16 6.78
N ARG A 121 -20.61 -1.48 5.72
CA ARG A 121 -19.29 -2.11 5.81
C ARG A 121 -18.22 -1.08 6.23
N PRO A 122 -17.33 -1.39 7.19
CA PRO A 122 -16.24 -0.49 7.57
C PRO A 122 -15.12 -0.47 6.53
N THR A 123 -14.46 0.69 6.35
CA THR A 123 -13.27 0.81 5.49
C THR A 123 -12.10 -0.01 6.07
N SER A 124 -11.64 -1.00 5.31
CA SER A 124 -10.53 -1.88 5.66
C SER A 124 -9.19 -1.35 5.16
N SER A 125 -8.10 -1.93 5.66
CA SER A 125 -6.73 -1.73 5.15
C SER A 125 -6.20 -2.98 4.43
N ILE A 126 -6.96 -4.09 4.47
CA ILE A 126 -6.64 -5.33 3.75
C ILE A 126 -6.61 -5.03 2.25
N SER A 127 -5.47 -5.35 1.63
CA SER A 127 -5.13 -4.96 0.25
C SER A 127 -4.37 -6.08 -0.47
N PRO A 128 -4.97 -7.27 -0.67
CA PRO A 128 -4.37 -8.29 -1.53
C PRO A 128 -4.26 -7.72 -2.95
N LEU A 129 -3.17 -8.05 -3.62
CA LEU A 129 -2.81 -7.54 -4.93
C LEU A 129 -2.33 -8.69 -5.81
N VAL A 130 -2.83 -8.73 -7.03
CA VAL A 130 -2.42 -9.67 -8.08
C VAL A 130 -1.87 -8.85 -9.24
N MET A 131 -0.79 -9.32 -9.87
CA MET A 131 -0.20 -8.69 -11.05
C MET A 131 -0.11 -9.68 -12.19
N THR A 132 -0.40 -9.21 -13.40
CA THR A 132 -0.17 -9.94 -14.64
C THR A 132 0.79 -9.20 -15.55
N ASP A 133 1.45 -9.95 -16.43
CA ASP A 133 2.09 -9.36 -17.61
C ASP A 133 1.06 -8.96 -18.69
N ALA A 134 1.58 -8.60 -19.87
CA ALA A 134 0.79 -8.20 -21.02
C ALA A 134 0.04 -9.37 -21.71
N GLN A 135 0.37 -10.62 -21.37
CA GLN A 135 -0.26 -11.83 -21.85
C GLN A 135 -1.40 -12.28 -20.92
N GLY A 136 -1.47 -11.72 -19.71
CA GLY A 136 -2.43 -12.09 -18.67
C GLY A 136 -1.91 -13.17 -17.71
N ASP A 137 -0.66 -13.61 -17.86
CA ASP A 137 -0.04 -14.57 -16.96
C ASP A 137 0.27 -13.91 -15.61
N VAL A 138 -0.06 -14.58 -14.50
CA VAL A 138 0.18 -14.05 -13.14
C VAL A 138 1.68 -14.06 -12.83
N THR A 139 2.24 -12.88 -12.61
CA THR A 139 3.67 -12.66 -12.32
C THR A 139 3.95 -12.38 -10.85
N MET A 140 2.99 -11.80 -10.12
CA MET A 140 3.14 -11.52 -8.68
C MET A 140 1.81 -11.55 -7.94
N VAL A 141 1.84 -12.00 -6.67
CA VAL A 141 0.75 -11.86 -5.71
C VAL A 141 1.34 -11.37 -4.39
N VAL A 142 0.79 -10.31 -3.80
CA VAL A 142 1.26 -9.71 -2.54
C VAL A 142 0.09 -9.45 -1.61
N SER A 143 0.25 -9.74 -0.31
CA SER A 143 -0.70 -9.37 0.75
C SER A 143 0.02 -9.31 2.10
N GLY A 144 -0.66 -8.88 3.17
CA GLY A 144 -0.06 -8.81 4.49
C GLY A 144 -1.04 -8.50 5.62
N THR A 145 -0.49 -8.42 6.84
CA THR A 145 -1.15 -7.94 8.06
C THR A 145 -0.38 -6.75 8.67
N GLY A 146 -0.89 -6.16 9.76
CA GLY A 146 -0.34 -4.95 10.39
C GLY A 146 -1.22 -3.70 10.30
N ALA A 147 -2.55 -3.88 10.32
CA ALA A 147 -3.56 -2.82 10.19
C ALA A 147 -3.27 -1.83 9.04
N PHE A 148 -2.93 -0.57 9.33
CA PHE A 148 -2.66 0.45 8.30
C PHE A 148 -1.40 0.12 7.48
N SER A 149 -0.37 -0.45 8.11
CA SER A 149 0.89 -0.75 7.43
C SER A 149 0.80 -1.77 6.29
N ILE A 150 -0.32 -2.51 6.17
CA ILE A 150 -0.60 -3.43 5.05
C ILE A 150 -0.40 -2.74 3.69
N ILE A 151 -0.99 -1.54 3.52
CA ILE A 151 -0.94 -0.80 2.25
C ILE A 151 0.50 -0.39 1.92
N THR A 152 1.22 0.17 2.89
CA THR A 152 2.59 0.67 2.69
C THR A 152 3.61 -0.46 2.55
N GLY A 153 3.40 -1.57 3.26
CA GLY A 153 4.24 -2.78 3.17
C GLY A 153 4.10 -3.44 1.80
N ALA A 154 2.86 -3.69 1.35
CA ALA A 154 2.60 -4.24 0.02
C ALA A 154 3.15 -3.33 -1.08
N ALA A 155 2.97 -2.01 -0.99
CA ALA A 155 3.50 -1.06 -1.96
C ALA A 155 5.04 -1.12 -2.05
N GLN A 156 5.75 -1.17 -0.92
CA GLN A 156 7.22 -1.29 -0.90
C GLN A 156 7.69 -2.61 -1.52
N VAL A 157 7.05 -3.73 -1.20
CA VAL A 157 7.41 -5.03 -1.80
C VAL A 157 7.21 -5.00 -3.32
N VAL A 158 6.09 -4.47 -3.81
CA VAL A 158 5.84 -4.32 -5.26
C VAL A 158 6.88 -3.40 -5.91
N MET A 159 7.15 -2.22 -5.33
CA MET A 159 8.16 -1.28 -5.85
C MET A 159 9.55 -1.91 -5.96
N ARG A 160 9.98 -2.63 -4.92
CA ARG A 160 11.29 -3.25 -4.85
C ARG A 160 11.44 -4.37 -5.87
N ALA A 161 10.48 -5.29 -5.90
CA ALA A 161 10.51 -6.43 -6.81
C ALA A 161 10.30 -6.03 -8.29
N LEU A 162 9.48 -5.01 -8.57
CA LEU A 162 9.16 -4.60 -9.94
C LEU A 162 10.14 -3.58 -10.53
N TRP A 163 10.63 -2.62 -9.73
CA TRP A 163 11.37 -1.45 -10.25
C TRP A 163 12.79 -1.30 -9.74
N MET A 164 13.16 -1.98 -8.65
CA MET A 164 14.51 -1.96 -8.06
C MET A 164 15.30 -3.25 -8.32
N ASN A 165 14.75 -4.17 -9.12
CA ASN A 165 15.37 -5.46 -9.50
C ASN A 165 15.63 -6.43 -8.32
N HIS A 166 14.89 -6.30 -7.21
CA HIS A 166 14.99 -7.25 -6.09
C HIS A 166 14.24 -8.55 -6.42
N THR A 167 14.70 -9.67 -5.90
CA THR A 167 13.86 -10.87 -5.77
C THR A 167 12.70 -10.61 -4.80
N ILE A 168 11.65 -11.43 -4.84
CA ILE A 168 10.53 -11.29 -3.89
C ILE A 168 10.97 -11.42 -2.42
N LYS A 169 12.03 -12.22 -2.14
CA LYS A 169 12.56 -12.36 -0.78
C LYS A 169 13.29 -11.09 -0.33
N GLU A 170 14.17 -10.55 -1.16
CA GLU A 170 14.87 -9.29 -0.88
C GLU A 170 13.89 -8.11 -0.77
N ALA A 171 12.82 -8.11 -1.58
CA ALA A 171 11.77 -7.09 -1.51
C ALA A 171 10.98 -7.13 -0.20
N ILE A 172 10.67 -8.33 0.33
CA ILE A 172 10.00 -8.54 1.62
C ILE A 172 10.93 -8.22 2.80
N ASP A 173 12.18 -8.66 2.74
CA ASP A 173 13.16 -8.51 3.83
C ASP A 173 13.69 -7.09 3.97
N ALA A 174 13.72 -6.31 2.88
CA ALA A 174 14.29 -4.96 2.87
C ALA A 174 13.68 -4.06 3.97
N PRO A 175 14.47 -3.12 4.54
CA PRO A 175 13.97 -2.17 5.53
C PRO A 175 12.83 -1.32 4.97
N ARG A 176 11.85 -1.02 5.84
CA ARG A 176 10.62 -0.32 5.45
C ARG A 176 10.46 1.03 6.16
N VAL A 177 9.68 1.90 5.52
CA VAL A 177 9.12 3.10 6.12
C VAL A 177 7.60 3.04 6.14
N HIS A 178 7.00 3.68 7.12
CA HIS A 178 5.56 3.88 7.23
C HIS A 178 5.24 5.31 7.69
N HIS A 179 4.11 5.82 7.22
CA HIS A 179 3.46 7.04 7.70
C HIS A 179 1.96 6.83 7.50
N GLN A 180 1.11 7.48 8.30
CA GLN A 180 -0.34 7.35 8.18
C GLN A 180 -1.07 8.70 8.23
N LEU A 181 -0.49 9.75 7.63
CA LEU A 181 -0.88 11.17 7.73
C LEU A 181 -0.86 11.79 9.15
N PHE A 182 -1.42 11.13 10.16
CA PHE A 182 -1.37 11.55 11.57
C PHE A 182 -1.06 10.34 12.49
N PRO A 183 -0.14 10.45 13.47
CA PRO A 183 0.78 11.58 13.67
C PRO A 183 1.68 11.84 12.46
N ASP A 184 2.18 13.08 12.34
CA ASP A 184 3.12 13.48 11.28
C ASP A 184 4.53 13.02 11.68
N GLU A 185 4.79 11.74 11.49
CA GLU A 185 6.08 11.09 11.75
C GLU A 185 6.29 9.93 10.76
N VAL A 186 7.55 9.75 10.36
CA VAL A 186 7.99 8.63 9.56
C VAL A 186 8.49 7.56 10.51
N LEU A 187 7.74 6.45 10.60
CA LEU A 187 8.20 5.26 11.29
C LEU A 187 9.15 4.51 10.35
N ALA A 188 10.43 4.44 10.71
CA ALA A 188 11.46 3.75 9.93
C ALA A 188 11.99 2.52 10.68
N GLU A 189 12.14 1.38 10.02
CA GLU A 189 12.72 0.20 10.67
C GLU A 189 14.15 0.49 11.19
N PRO A 190 14.59 -0.11 12.32
CA PRO A 190 15.87 0.21 12.94
C PRO A 190 17.07 0.04 12.00
N ASN A 191 17.01 -0.96 11.12
CA ASN A 191 18.01 -1.31 10.11
C ASN A 191 17.88 -0.54 8.76
N LEU A 192 16.97 0.43 8.64
CA LEU A 192 16.98 1.34 7.49
C LEU A 192 18.29 2.14 7.48
N ASP A 193 18.84 2.31 6.29
CA ASP A 193 20.10 3.01 6.03
C ASP A 193 20.19 4.37 6.74
N VAL A 194 21.36 4.64 7.32
CA VAL A 194 21.60 5.80 8.18
C VAL A 194 21.60 7.11 7.39
N ASP A 195 22.10 7.11 6.15
CA ASP A 195 22.10 8.30 5.29
C ASP A 195 20.69 8.57 4.76
N VAL A 196 19.89 7.53 4.49
CA VAL A 196 18.44 7.68 4.24
C VAL A 196 17.73 8.30 5.44
N LYS A 197 17.97 7.80 6.67
CA LYS A 197 17.40 8.40 7.90
C LYS A 197 17.84 9.86 8.09
N HIS A 198 19.08 10.21 7.74
CA HIS A 198 19.59 11.57 7.83
C HIS A 198 19.00 12.51 6.76
N GLY A 199 18.93 12.09 5.50
CA GLY A 199 18.36 12.93 4.43
C GLY A 199 16.86 13.18 4.61
N LEU A 200 16.10 12.19 5.10
CA LEU A 200 14.71 12.38 5.52
C LEU A 200 14.60 13.48 6.59
N LYS A 201 15.42 13.42 7.65
CA LYS A 201 15.47 14.46 8.71
C LYS A 201 15.89 15.82 8.15
N ALA A 202 16.86 15.87 7.22
CA ALA A 202 17.30 17.09 6.56
C ALA A 202 16.21 17.72 5.68
N ARG A 203 15.31 16.92 5.11
CA ARG A 203 14.08 17.36 4.42
C ARG A 203 12.92 17.71 5.37
N GLY A 204 13.14 17.71 6.69
CA GLY A 204 12.17 18.11 7.70
C GLY A 204 11.28 16.99 8.25
N HIS A 205 11.50 15.73 7.86
CA HIS A 205 10.72 14.60 8.39
C HIS A 205 11.10 14.30 9.85
N ARG A 206 10.09 14.14 10.71
CA ARG A 206 10.28 13.56 12.05
C ARG A 206 10.36 12.05 11.92
N VAL A 207 11.58 11.52 11.90
CA VAL A 207 11.83 10.07 11.80
C VAL A 207 11.92 9.46 13.19
N ALA A 208 11.06 8.49 13.47
CA ALA A 208 11.02 7.68 14.69
C ALA A 208 11.29 6.20 14.37
N ASP A 209 11.79 5.43 15.34
CA ASP A 209 12.03 4.00 15.15
C ASP A 209 10.71 3.23 15.14
N TYR A 210 10.53 2.42 14.10
CA TYR A 210 9.33 1.62 13.89
C TYR A 210 9.41 0.35 14.75
N SER A 211 8.51 0.21 15.72
CA SER A 211 8.50 -0.91 16.68
C SER A 211 7.41 -1.95 16.43
N TRP A 212 6.44 -1.66 15.56
CA TRP A 212 5.29 -2.53 15.28
C TRP A 212 5.17 -2.81 13.79
N TYR A 213 5.56 -4.01 13.36
CA TYR A 213 5.76 -4.32 11.94
C TYR A 213 4.57 -5.08 11.35
N GLY A 214 3.99 -4.56 10.27
CA GLY A 214 3.19 -5.42 9.39
C GLY A 214 4.05 -6.53 8.77
N THR A 215 3.49 -7.72 8.61
CA THR A 215 4.15 -8.82 7.88
C THR A 215 3.59 -8.92 6.48
N VAL A 216 4.47 -9.09 5.48
CA VAL A 216 4.10 -9.23 4.07
C VAL A 216 4.43 -10.62 3.55
N VAL A 217 3.49 -11.22 2.82
CA VAL A 217 3.68 -12.46 2.07
C VAL A 217 3.62 -12.16 0.58
N GLY A 218 4.47 -12.84 -0.19
CA GLY A 218 4.60 -12.60 -1.62
C GLY A 218 4.87 -13.88 -2.38
N ILE A 219 4.23 -14.01 -3.55
CA ILE A 219 4.52 -15.02 -4.55
C ILE A 219 4.95 -14.29 -5.82
N SER A 220 6.04 -14.70 -6.46
CA SER A 220 6.46 -14.18 -7.75
C SER A 220 6.89 -15.27 -8.71
N ARG A 221 6.64 -15.05 -10.00
CA ARG A 221 7.09 -15.90 -11.10
C ARG A 221 7.53 -15.01 -12.26
N LYS A 222 8.76 -15.20 -12.74
CA LYS A 222 9.21 -14.63 -14.02
C LYS A 222 8.95 -15.65 -15.15
N PRO A 223 8.77 -15.21 -16.40
CA PRO A 223 8.58 -16.14 -17.53
C PRO A 223 9.74 -17.13 -17.65
N GLY A 224 9.43 -18.43 -17.70
CA GLY A 224 10.42 -19.51 -17.76
C GLY A 224 11.09 -19.89 -16.43
N GLU A 225 10.85 -19.15 -15.34
CA GLU A 225 11.39 -19.45 -14.01
C GLU A 225 10.40 -20.23 -13.13
N ILE A 226 10.92 -20.76 -12.01
CA ILE A 226 10.11 -21.41 -10.97
C ILE A 226 9.29 -20.37 -10.18
N ILE A 227 8.25 -20.83 -9.49
CA ILE A 227 7.47 -19.99 -8.59
C ILE A 227 8.22 -19.82 -7.26
N HIS A 228 8.46 -18.57 -6.86
CA HIS A 228 9.04 -18.23 -5.57
C HIS A 228 7.92 -17.75 -4.63
N ALA A 229 7.62 -18.53 -3.59
CA ALA A 229 6.71 -18.14 -2.51
C ALA A 229 7.54 -17.78 -1.27
N CYS A 230 7.32 -16.60 -0.69
CA CYS A 230 8.11 -16.05 0.40
C CYS A 230 7.21 -15.42 1.47
N ARG A 231 7.63 -15.56 2.72
CA ARG A 231 7.01 -14.93 3.90
C ARG A 231 7.98 -13.94 4.53
N ASP A 232 7.43 -12.96 5.22
CA ASP A 232 8.18 -12.07 6.11
C ASP A 232 9.00 -12.86 7.15
N TYR A 233 10.17 -12.34 7.50
CA TYR A 233 10.97 -12.85 8.61
C TYR A 233 10.53 -12.25 9.95
N ARG A 234 9.86 -11.10 9.91
CA ARG A 234 9.41 -10.36 11.09
C ARG A 234 8.32 -11.16 11.83
N PRO A 235 8.27 -11.09 13.17
CA PRO A 235 7.33 -11.88 13.95
C PRO A 235 5.88 -11.49 13.65
N TYR A 236 4.96 -12.40 13.94
CA TYR A 236 3.55 -12.07 14.14
C TYR A 236 3.38 -11.65 15.59
N ASP A 237 2.73 -10.50 15.80
CA ASP A 237 2.28 -10.03 17.12
C ASP A 237 0.93 -10.66 17.51
#